data_AF-A0A0M2SQ61-F1
#
_entry.id   AF-A0A0M2SQ61-F1
#
_cell.length_a   1.000
_cell.length_b   1.000
_cell.length_c   1.000
_cell.angle_alpha   90.00
_cell.angle_beta   90.00
_cell.angle_gamma   90.00
#
_symmetry.space_group_name_H-M   'P 1'
#
loop_
_entity.id
_entity.type
_entity.pdbx_description
1 polymer ?
#
loop_
_entity_poly.entity_id
_entity_poly.type
_entity_poly.pdbx_seq_one_letter_code
_entity_poly.pdbx_strand_id
1 'polypeptide(L)'
;MRLLLFVILSGIIIVGCNQEQQSEDENATRNETSEEDSAENNTSEEESSEESEAMADSSGEPEDDNIEGDGNPEESEEKPPEDLLGGTSFKDGYWINYKGEDDPRNHMMRSDYIDYDPEKDYTVTVASYVSYYYGEEFIKTNSYGHGGPKIIEKVPEADRVIISVEKVRSDELEFYDAAMEGAAKGEEVNTTPEEFVGRGRLVEENLSGQIMFGQEFLAEENLMRGEVIDENGNFVEEEDHAVTEALEYDPSASYAITVPASISYYRGSEFMETMEIEDAPAYIPAVDGANYINISFDEEFIYELNVIEVE
;
A
#
# COMPACT_ATOMS: atom_id res chain seq x y z
N MET A 1 0.59 66.27 24.91
CA MET A 1 -0.51 67.11 25.46
C MET A 1 -1.82 66.49 24.96
N ARG A 2 -2.64 65.94 25.86
CA ARG A 2 -4.02 65.39 25.66
C ARG A 2 -4.09 64.10 24.80
N LEU A 3 -4.89 63.08 25.10
CA LEU A 3 -5.89 62.86 26.14
C LEU A 3 -6.03 61.34 26.34
N LEU A 4 -6.12 60.93 27.60
CA LEU A 4 -6.49 59.62 28.11
C LEU A 4 -8.00 59.38 27.90
N LEU A 5 -8.42 58.16 27.53
CA LEU A 5 -9.77 57.65 27.85
C LEU A 5 -9.75 56.12 27.90
N PHE A 6 -9.56 55.62 29.12
CA PHE A 6 -9.96 54.28 29.55
C PHE A 6 -11.45 54.34 29.90
N VAL A 7 -12.26 53.40 29.39
CA VAL A 7 -13.57 53.07 29.96
C VAL A 7 -13.65 51.56 30.13
N ILE A 8 -13.78 51.14 31.38
CA ILE A 8 -14.09 49.79 31.86
C ILE A 8 -15.61 49.77 32.11
N LEU A 9 -16.27 48.63 31.87
CA LEU A 9 -17.09 47.87 32.85
C LEU A 9 -18.37 47.24 32.27
N SER A 10 -18.56 45.97 32.65
CA SER A 10 -19.82 45.20 32.84
C SER A 10 -20.65 44.87 31.59
N GLY A 11 -21.11 43.64 31.32
CA GLY A 11 -21.35 42.47 32.18
C GLY A 11 -22.85 42.18 32.22
N ILE A 12 -23.32 41.21 31.42
CA ILE A 12 -24.67 40.63 31.56
C ILE A 12 -24.55 39.11 31.37
N ILE A 13 -24.90 38.38 32.43
CA ILE A 13 -25.20 36.95 32.47
C ILE A 13 -26.70 36.80 32.19
N ILE A 14 -27.10 35.89 31.29
CA ILE A 14 -28.47 35.36 31.27
C ILE A 14 -28.37 33.84 31.40
N VAL A 15 -28.68 33.36 32.61
CA VAL A 15 -29.18 32.02 32.91
C VAL A 15 -30.70 32.07 32.78
N GLY A 16 -31.29 31.11 32.10
CA GLY A 16 -32.73 30.91 32.02
C GLY A 16 -33.06 29.45 31.72
N CYS A 17 -33.40 28.71 32.77
CA CYS A 17 -33.85 27.32 32.75
C CYS A 17 -35.31 27.15 32.27
N ASN A 18 -35.62 25.89 31.97
CA ASN A 18 -36.88 25.18 32.22
C ASN A 18 -37.96 25.23 31.12
N GLN A 19 -38.36 24.08 30.56
CA GLN A 19 -39.37 23.20 31.18
C GLN A 19 -39.51 21.88 30.42
N GLU A 20 -39.61 20.78 31.17
CA GLU A 20 -39.99 19.43 30.73
C GLU A 20 -41.39 19.39 30.09
N GLN A 21 -41.60 18.49 29.12
CA GLN A 21 -42.78 17.63 29.15
C GLN A 21 -42.60 16.33 28.36
N GLN A 22 -42.82 15.25 29.10
CA GLN A 22 -42.92 13.84 28.74
C GLN A 22 -44.27 13.55 28.05
N SER A 23 -44.28 12.60 27.11
CA SER A 23 -45.41 11.68 26.93
C SER A 23 -44.93 10.39 26.25
N GLU A 24 -45.03 9.30 26.98
CA GLU A 24 -45.10 7.92 26.48
C GLU A 24 -46.38 7.74 25.66
N ASP A 25 -46.35 6.86 24.67
CA ASP A 25 -47.40 5.85 24.51
C ASP A 25 -46.87 4.66 23.70
N GLU A 26 -46.88 3.50 24.35
CA GLU A 26 -46.81 2.18 23.75
C GLU A 26 -48.14 1.88 23.04
N ASN A 27 -48.10 1.26 21.86
CA ASN A 27 -49.09 0.21 21.58
C ASN A 27 -48.55 -0.84 20.61
N ALA A 28 -48.60 -2.08 21.08
CA ALA A 28 -48.31 -3.29 20.36
C ALA A 28 -49.36 -3.56 19.28
N THR A 29 -48.96 -4.13 18.14
CA THR A 29 -49.78 -5.17 17.50
C THR A 29 -48.89 -6.18 16.76
N ARG A 30 -48.91 -7.39 17.31
CA ARG A 30 -48.46 -8.67 16.76
C ARG A 30 -49.33 -9.07 15.57
N ASN A 31 -48.73 -9.59 14.50
CA ASN A 31 -49.36 -10.65 13.70
C ASN A 31 -48.29 -11.55 13.07
N GLU A 32 -48.33 -12.81 13.48
CA GLU A 32 -47.66 -13.97 12.87
C GLU A 32 -48.52 -14.48 11.70
N THR A 33 -48.04 -15.57 11.06
CA THR A 33 -48.80 -16.57 10.23
C THR A 33 -48.89 -16.16 8.74
N SER A 34 -48.54 -16.96 7.72
CA SER A 34 -48.20 -18.40 7.58
C SER A 34 -47.82 -18.72 6.12
N GLU A 35 -47.06 -19.82 5.92
CA GLU A 35 -47.27 -20.96 4.96
C GLU A 35 -47.48 -20.64 3.46
N GLU A 36 -47.11 -21.42 2.44
CA GLU A 36 -46.54 -22.76 2.19
C GLU A 36 -46.31 -22.76 0.65
N ASP A 37 -45.18 -23.26 0.13
CA ASP A 37 -45.05 -24.59 -0.50
C ASP A 37 -45.25 -24.62 -2.04
N SER A 38 -44.73 -25.70 -2.63
CA SER A 38 -44.74 -26.22 -4.01
C SER A 38 -43.49 -25.90 -4.86
N ALA A 39 -42.53 -26.82 -5.02
CA ALA A 39 -42.52 -28.15 -5.70
C ALA A 39 -41.93 -28.02 -7.13
N GLU A 40 -40.72 -28.55 -7.34
CA GLU A 40 -40.41 -29.82 -8.02
C GLU A 40 -40.76 -29.87 -9.53
N ASN A 41 -39.73 -30.04 -10.38
CA ASN A 41 -39.54 -31.16 -11.33
C ASN A 41 -38.28 -30.88 -12.18
N ASN A 42 -37.20 -31.66 -12.06
CA ASN A 42 -36.93 -32.94 -12.76
C ASN A 42 -36.58 -32.76 -14.26
N THR A 43 -35.35 -33.09 -14.67
CA THR A 43 -34.96 -34.40 -15.28
C THR A 43 -34.88 -34.20 -16.81
N SER A 44 -33.90 -34.66 -17.58
CA SER A 44 -32.75 -35.56 -17.39
C SER A 44 -31.83 -35.51 -18.62
N GLU A 45 -30.64 -36.12 -18.47
CA GLU A 45 -30.01 -37.11 -19.39
C GLU A 45 -29.68 -36.67 -20.83
N GLU A 46 -28.66 -37.15 -21.53
CA GLU A 46 -27.77 -38.31 -21.44
C GLU A 46 -26.63 -37.99 -22.45
N GLU A 47 -25.37 -38.12 -22.09
CA GLU A 47 -24.48 -39.28 -22.34
C GLU A 47 -23.72 -39.31 -23.67
N SER A 48 -22.58 -40.02 -23.56
CA SER A 48 -21.83 -40.75 -24.59
C SER A 48 -20.96 -39.92 -25.54
N SER A 49 -19.73 -40.31 -25.87
CA SER A 49 -18.95 -41.52 -25.55
C SER A 49 -17.58 -41.41 -26.25
N GLU A 50 -16.53 -41.97 -25.62
CA GLU A 50 -15.44 -42.77 -26.22
C GLU A 50 -14.49 -42.10 -27.25
N GLU A 51 -13.21 -41.92 -26.92
CA GLU A 51 -12.07 -42.87 -27.07
C GLU A 51 -11.68 -43.23 -28.52
N SER A 52 -10.42 -42.95 -28.92
CA SER A 52 -9.40 -43.94 -29.31
C SER A 52 -8.28 -43.39 -30.25
N GLU A 53 -7.05 -43.53 -29.77
CA GLU A 53 -5.85 -44.16 -30.40
C GLU A 53 -5.36 -43.78 -31.83
N ALA A 54 -4.14 -43.19 -31.85
CA ALA A 54 -2.90 -43.74 -32.45
C ALA A 54 -2.56 -43.65 -33.98
N MET A 55 -1.41 -42.98 -34.21
CA MET A 55 -0.22 -43.39 -35.01
C MET A 55 -0.18 -43.32 -36.56
N ALA A 56 0.79 -42.55 -37.09
CA ALA A 56 1.72 -42.89 -38.20
C ALA A 56 2.76 -41.74 -38.34
N ASP A 57 4.00 -41.92 -37.89
CA ASP A 57 5.18 -42.44 -38.63
C ASP A 57 5.69 -41.52 -39.77
N SER A 58 6.88 -40.94 -39.56
CA SER A 58 7.75 -40.50 -40.67
C SER A 58 9.21 -40.44 -40.21
N SER A 59 9.95 -41.47 -40.62
CA SER A 59 11.41 -41.60 -40.56
C SER A 59 12.17 -40.55 -41.40
N GLY A 60 13.30 -40.07 -40.89
CA GLY A 60 14.32 -39.34 -41.66
C GLY A 60 15.47 -38.80 -40.78
N GLU A 61 16.51 -39.61 -40.57
CA GLU A 61 17.86 -39.17 -40.14
C GLU A 61 18.72 -38.80 -41.38
N PRO A 62 19.96 -38.28 -41.24
CA PRO A 62 20.46 -37.22 -40.35
C PRO A 62 21.30 -36.20 -41.16
N GLU A 63 21.56 -34.98 -40.67
CA GLU A 63 22.82 -34.28 -40.97
C GLU A 63 23.36 -33.52 -39.75
N ASP A 64 24.67 -33.59 -39.69
CA ASP A 64 25.65 -33.29 -38.65
C ASP A 64 26.00 -31.80 -38.71
N ASP A 65 25.87 -31.07 -37.60
CA ASP A 65 26.60 -29.82 -37.41
C ASP A 65 27.03 -29.71 -35.94
N ASN A 66 28.35 -29.85 -35.77
CA ASN A 66 29.08 -29.57 -34.55
C ASN A 66 28.96 -28.08 -34.19
N ILE A 67 28.38 -27.78 -33.04
CA ILE A 67 28.72 -26.57 -32.28
C ILE A 67 28.99 -26.99 -30.84
N GLU A 68 30.26 -27.17 -30.53
CA GLU A 68 30.79 -27.12 -29.16
C GLU A 68 30.57 -25.71 -28.62
N GLY A 69 29.48 -25.53 -27.87
CA GLY A 69 29.28 -24.40 -26.98
C GLY A 69 29.14 -24.94 -25.57
N ASP A 70 30.27 -25.10 -24.88
CA ASP A 70 30.35 -25.33 -23.44
C ASP A 70 29.91 -24.05 -22.74
N GLY A 71 28.60 -23.80 -22.78
CA GLY A 71 27.91 -22.87 -21.90
C GLY A 71 27.32 -23.71 -20.79
N ASN A 72 28.13 -23.99 -19.76
CA ASN A 72 27.62 -24.36 -18.46
C ASN A 72 26.57 -23.30 -18.08
N PRO A 73 25.27 -23.62 -18.01
CA PRO A 73 24.36 -22.71 -17.35
C PRO A 73 24.89 -22.60 -15.93
N GLU A 74 25.24 -21.39 -15.50
CA GLU A 74 25.32 -21.12 -14.06
C GLU A 74 23.93 -21.41 -13.51
N GLU A 75 23.75 -22.64 -13.05
CA GLU A 75 22.67 -23.04 -12.17
C GLU A 75 22.84 -22.13 -10.95
N SER A 76 22.08 -21.03 -10.92
CA SER A 76 21.97 -20.22 -9.72
C SER A 76 21.53 -21.19 -8.63
N GLU A 77 22.38 -21.43 -7.64
CA GLU A 77 21.99 -22.25 -6.49
C GLU A 77 20.79 -21.57 -5.84
N GLU A 78 19.58 -22.02 -6.18
CA GLU A 78 18.36 -21.60 -5.51
C GLU A 78 18.52 -22.00 -4.04
N LYS A 79 18.70 -20.98 -3.20
CA LYS A 79 18.75 -21.14 -1.75
C LYS A 79 17.46 -21.88 -1.32
N PRO A 80 17.55 -22.89 -0.43
CA PRO A 80 16.35 -23.59 0.03
C PRO A 80 15.38 -22.58 0.70
N PRO A 81 14.06 -22.81 0.60
CA PRO A 81 13.06 -21.97 1.25
C PRO A 81 13.37 -21.77 2.74
N GLU A 82 13.28 -20.53 3.20
CA GLU A 82 13.52 -20.13 4.58
C GLU A 82 12.20 -19.82 5.28
N ASP A 83 12.01 -20.36 6.49
CA ASP A 83 10.89 -19.96 7.36
C ASP A 83 11.24 -18.65 8.09
N LEU A 84 10.54 -17.59 7.72
CA LEU A 84 10.75 -16.22 8.20
C LEU A 84 10.18 -15.97 9.60
N LEU A 85 9.50 -16.95 10.20
CA LEU A 85 9.02 -16.86 11.58
C LEU A 85 10.04 -17.37 12.60
N GLY A 86 11.12 -18.02 12.15
CA GLY A 86 12.21 -18.57 12.96
C GLY A 86 13.08 -17.51 13.66
N GLY A 87 12.49 -16.66 14.49
CA GLY A 87 13.15 -15.52 15.13
C GLY A 87 12.21 -14.35 15.43
N THR A 88 11.01 -14.39 14.84
CA THR A 88 10.02 -13.34 14.97
C THR A 88 9.25 -13.46 16.28
N SER A 89 9.06 -12.33 16.96
CA SER A 89 8.30 -12.28 18.21
C SER A 89 6.80 -12.20 17.92
N PHE A 90 5.98 -12.69 18.85
CA PHE A 90 4.53 -12.61 18.75
C PHE A 90 3.92 -11.85 19.91
N LYS A 91 2.98 -10.98 19.59
CA LYS A 91 2.11 -10.28 20.53
C LYS A 91 0.82 -11.08 20.74
N ASP A 92 0.64 -11.58 21.97
CA ASP A 92 -0.52 -12.36 22.37
C ASP A 92 -1.77 -11.49 22.60
N GLY A 93 -2.93 -12.00 22.22
CA GLY A 93 -4.23 -11.39 22.46
C GLY A 93 -4.63 -10.29 21.48
N TYR A 94 -3.92 -10.16 20.36
CA TYR A 94 -4.18 -9.17 19.32
C TYR A 94 -4.10 -9.80 17.94
N TRP A 95 -4.84 -9.21 17.02
CA TRP A 95 -4.67 -9.38 15.58
C TRP A 95 -4.68 -8.00 14.93
N ILE A 96 -4.18 -7.90 13.69
CA ILE A 96 -4.35 -6.70 12.89
C ILE A 96 -5.75 -6.74 12.27
N ASN A 97 -6.60 -5.78 12.62
CA ASN A 97 -7.92 -5.66 12.05
C ASN A 97 -7.88 -5.10 10.62
N TYR A 98 -9.06 -4.98 10.01
CA TYR A 98 -9.24 -4.49 8.64
C TYR A 98 -8.94 -2.99 8.44
N LYS A 99 -8.35 -2.32 9.43
CA LYS A 99 -7.89 -0.93 9.38
C LYS A 99 -6.40 -0.81 9.69
N GLY A 100 -5.69 -1.93 9.83
CA GLY A 100 -4.28 -1.94 10.19
C GLY A 100 -4.00 -1.74 11.67
N GLU A 101 -5.03 -1.75 12.53
CA GLU A 101 -4.89 -1.49 13.96
C GLU A 101 -4.80 -2.78 14.77
N ASP A 102 -4.10 -2.70 15.90
CA ASP A 102 -4.10 -3.71 16.94
C ASP A 102 -5.50 -3.84 17.58
N ASP A 103 -6.25 -4.88 17.18
CA ASP A 103 -7.56 -5.16 17.73
C ASP A 103 -7.49 -6.26 18.81
N PRO A 104 -7.97 -5.99 20.04
CA PRO A 104 -7.93 -6.96 21.12
C PRO A 104 -8.79 -8.19 20.82
N ARG A 105 -8.14 -9.34 20.69
CA ARG A 105 -8.79 -10.62 20.44
C ARG A 105 -8.01 -11.74 21.10
N ASN A 106 -8.46 -12.14 22.28
CA ASN A 106 -7.74 -13.02 23.22
C ASN A 106 -7.31 -14.41 22.68
N HIS A 107 -7.92 -14.89 21.60
CA HIS A 107 -7.59 -16.16 20.95
C HIS A 107 -6.67 -15.98 19.75
N MET A 108 -6.27 -14.75 19.43
CA MET A 108 -5.35 -14.42 18.36
C MET A 108 -3.99 -14.02 18.92
N MET A 109 -2.99 -14.12 18.06
CA MET A 109 -1.69 -13.49 18.22
C MET A 109 -1.22 -12.99 16.87
N ARG A 110 -0.33 -12.01 16.88
CA ARG A 110 0.30 -11.50 15.65
C ARG A 110 1.81 -11.42 15.78
N SER A 111 2.50 -11.53 14.66
CA SER A 111 3.94 -11.30 14.60
C SER A 111 4.29 -9.82 14.78
N ASP A 112 5.58 -9.54 14.97
CA ASP A 112 6.18 -8.26 14.58
C ASP A 112 6.24 -8.13 13.05
N TYR A 113 6.74 -7.00 12.55
CA TYR A 113 7.02 -6.82 11.13
C TYR A 113 8.04 -7.85 10.65
N ILE A 114 7.77 -8.43 9.48
CA ILE A 114 8.71 -9.29 8.76
C ILE A 114 8.89 -8.70 7.36
N ASP A 115 10.15 -8.59 6.95
CA ASP A 115 10.55 -8.03 5.65
C ASP A 115 9.89 -8.80 4.51
N TYR A 116 9.44 -8.07 3.50
CA TYR A 116 8.70 -8.60 2.36
C TYR A 116 9.22 -8.01 1.06
N ASP A 117 9.50 -8.89 0.10
CA ASP A 117 9.94 -8.56 -1.24
C ASP A 117 8.82 -8.91 -2.22
N PRO A 118 8.10 -7.94 -2.80
CA PRO A 118 6.96 -8.21 -3.67
C PRO A 118 7.31 -9.02 -4.93
N GLU A 119 8.59 -9.11 -5.29
CA GLU A 119 9.02 -9.92 -6.44
C GLU A 119 9.05 -11.42 -6.12
N LYS A 120 9.08 -11.81 -4.84
CA LYS A 120 9.08 -13.21 -4.40
C LYS A 120 7.67 -13.77 -4.20
N ASP A 121 7.54 -15.08 -4.32
CA ASP A 121 6.37 -15.79 -3.83
C ASP A 121 6.57 -16.15 -2.36
N TYR A 122 5.49 -16.16 -1.58
CA TYR A 122 5.53 -16.54 -0.17
C TYR A 122 4.39 -17.49 0.17
N THR A 123 4.61 -18.38 1.14
CA THR A 123 3.61 -19.36 1.56
C THR A 123 3.35 -19.32 3.06
N VAL A 124 2.06 -19.24 3.45
CA VAL A 124 1.61 -19.50 4.83
C VAL A 124 1.09 -20.93 4.95
N THR A 125 1.47 -21.67 5.99
CA THR A 125 1.09 -23.10 6.13
C THR A 125 -0.27 -23.34 6.77
N VAL A 126 -0.77 -22.36 7.52
CA VAL A 126 -2.05 -22.43 8.24
C VAL A 126 -2.92 -21.22 7.96
N ALA A 127 -4.20 -21.35 8.29
CA ALA A 127 -5.16 -20.26 8.12
C ALA A 127 -4.73 -19.07 8.97
N SER A 128 -4.56 -17.93 8.32
CA SER A 128 -3.96 -16.73 8.89
C SER A 128 -4.49 -15.49 8.20
N TYR A 129 -4.32 -14.34 8.86
CA TYR A 129 -4.48 -13.03 8.24
C TYR A 129 -3.10 -12.47 7.95
N VAL A 130 -2.86 -12.04 6.72
CA VAL A 130 -1.63 -11.35 6.33
C VAL A 130 -1.97 -9.91 6.07
N SER A 131 -1.33 -9.02 6.83
CA SER A 131 -1.48 -7.58 6.71
C SER A 131 -0.22 -7.01 6.07
N TYR A 132 -0.39 -6.28 4.98
CA TYR A 132 0.65 -5.70 4.15
C TYR A 132 0.87 -4.24 4.52
N TYR A 133 2.13 -3.83 4.54
CA TYR A 133 2.53 -2.47 4.91
C TYR A 133 3.65 -1.97 4.01
N TYR A 134 3.73 -0.65 3.89
CA TYR A 134 4.91 0.06 3.42
C TYR A 134 5.43 0.94 4.56
N GLY A 135 6.63 0.67 5.07
CA GLY A 135 7.05 1.35 6.29
C GLY A 135 6.12 1.02 7.47
N GLU A 136 5.52 2.03 8.08
CA GLU A 136 4.46 1.84 9.10
C GLU A 136 3.05 2.03 8.52
N GLU A 137 2.92 2.40 7.24
CA GLU A 137 1.63 2.64 6.59
C GLU A 137 0.96 1.31 6.25
N PHE A 138 -0.25 1.11 6.78
CA PHE A 138 -1.08 -0.05 6.48
C PHE A 138 -1.62 0.03 5.06
N ILE A 139 -1.50 -1.06 4.29
CA ILE A 139 -2.04 -1.16 2.93
C ILE A 139 -3.35 -1.94 2.95
N LYS A 140 -3.30 -3.22 3.33
CA LYS A 140 -4.48 -4.10 3.40
C LYS A 140 -4.21 -5.34 4.23
N THR A 141 -5.29 -5.97 4.67
CA THR A 141 -5.32 -7.31 5.27
C THR A 141 -6.11 -8.28 4.39
N ASN A 142 -5.47 -9.41 4.07
CA ASN A 142 -6.09 -10.56 3.43
C ASN A 142 -6.23 -11.72 4.42
N SER A 143 -7.34 -12.44 4.30
CA SER A 143 -7.55 -13.72 5.00
C SER A 143 -7.18 -14.88 4.09
N TYR A 144 -6.37 -15.80 4.62
CA TYR A 144 -6.02 -17.07 3.99
C TYR A 144 -6.71 -18.20 4.73
N GLY A 145 -7.63 -18.87 4.05
CA GLY A 145 -8.55 -19.84 4.64
C GLY A 145 -7.91 -21.17 5.05
N HIS A 146 -8.76 -22.10 5.50
CA HIS A 146 -8.35 -23.47 5.78
C HIS A 146 -8.07 -24.27 4.49
N GLY A 147 -7.46 -25.45 4.63
CA GLY A 147 -7.28 -26.38 3.50
C GLY A 147 -5.84 -26.48 2.99
N GLY A 148 -4.86 -26.37 3.88
CA GLY A 148 -3.44 -26.53 3.57
C GLY A 148 -2.71 -25.20 3.31
N PRO A 149 -1.45 -25.27 2.89
CA PRO A 149 -0.64 -24.09 2.63
C PRO A 149 -1.22 -23.21 1.52
N LYS A 150 -1.00 -21.89 1.62
CA LYS A 150 -1.49 -20.90 0.67
C LYS A 150 -0.35 -19.99 0.23
N ILE A 151 -0.22 -19.81 -1.07
CA ILE A 151 0.63 -18.76 -1.64
C ILE A 151 -0.10 -17.44 -1.44
N ILE A 152 0.54 -16.49 -0.77
CA ILE A 152 -0.08 -15.20 -0.49
C ILE A 152 -0.09 -14.30 -1.74
N GLU A 153 -0.92 -13.28 -1.72
CA GLU A 153 -1.02 -12.32 -2.82
C GLU A 153 0.30 -11.54 -2.93
N LYS A 154 0.74 -11.26 -4.16
CA LYS A 154 1.81 -10.29 -4.41
C LYS A 154 1.24 -8.89 -4.31
N VAL A 155 1.79 -8.07 -3.42
CA VAL A 155 1.37 -6.69 -3.19
C VAL A 155 2.57 -5.79 -3.48
N PRO A 156 2.74 -5.31 -4.73
CA PRO A 156 3.90 -4.50 -5.15
C PRO A 156 4.14 -3.25 -4.32
N GLU A 157 3.10 -2.73 -3.68
CA GLU A 157 3.13 -1.54 -2.84
C GLU A 157 3.69 -1.84 -1.44
N ALA A 158 3.87 -3.09 -1.03
CA ALA A 158 4.31 -3.47 0.31
C ALA A 158 5.82 -3.75 0.40
N ASP A 159 6.42 -3.44 1.56
CA ASP A 159 7.81 -3.80 1.91
C ASP A 159 7.90 -4.71 3.15
N ARG A 160 6.78 -4.93 3.84
CA ARG A 160 6.70 -5.80 5.01
C ARG A 160 5.30 -6.34 5.24
N VAL A 161 5.24 -7.41 6.02
CA VAL A 161 3.99 -8.04 6.44
C VAL A 161 3.92 -8.24 7.95
N ILE A 162 2.69 -8.37 8.45
CA ILE A 162 2.38 -8.90 9.77
C ILE A 162 1.43 -10.08 9.59
N ILE A 163 1.71 -11.20 10.26
CA ILE A 163 0.87 -12.39 10.23
C ILE A 163 0.11 -12.47 11.55
N SER A 164 -1.22 -12.46 11.48
CA SER A 164 -2.09 -12.76 12.61
C SER A 164 -2.67 -14.17 12.49
N VAL A 165 -2.62 -14.93 13.56
CA VAL A 165 -3.03 -16.34 13.61
C VAL A 165 -3.80 -16.64 14.88
N GLU A 166 -4.67 -17.65 14.84
CA GLU A 166 -5.25 -18.19 16.06
C GLU A 166 -4.14 -18.82 16.92
N LYS A 167 -4.13 -18.47 18.21
CA LYS A 167 -3.14 -18.95 19.18
C LYS A 167 -3.04 -20.47 19.26
N VAL A 168 -4.15 -21.17 19.04
CA VAL A 168 -4.18 -22.65 19.08
C VAL A 168 -3.46 -23.29 17.88
N ARG A 169 -3.12 -22.51 16.85
CA ARG A 169 -2.44 -22.96 15.64
C ARG A 169 -1.05 -22.34 15.45
N SER A 170 -0.57 -21.53 16.39
CA SER A 170 0.72 -20.83 16.24
C SER A 170 1.91 -21.76 16.12
N ASP A 171 1.84 -22.93 16.78
CA ASP A 171 2.91 -23.93 16.74
C ASP A 171 3.00 -24.65 15.38
N GLU A 172 1.96 -24.52 14.54
CA GLU A 172 1.90 -25.08 13.18
C GLU A 172 2.18 -24.01 12.11
N LEU A 173 2.25 -22.73 12.49
CA LEU A 173 2.44 -21.63 11.56
C LEU A 173 3.90 -21.53 11.13
N GLU A 174 4.10 -21.62 9.83
CA GLU A 174 5.36 -21.35 9.14
C GLU A 174 5.07 -20.36 8.00
N PHE A 175 6.05 -19.50 7.70
CA PHE A 175 5.95 -18.51 6.63
C PHE A 175 7.20 -18.56 5.76
N TYR A 176 7.09 -19.20 4.60
CA TYR A 176 8.22 -19.42 3.70
C TYR A 176 8.35 -18.30 2.67
N ASP A 177 9.59 -17.92 2.35
CA ASP A 177 9.96 -16.99 1.28
C ASP A 177 9.96 -17.60 -0.13
N ALA A 178 9.16 -18.66 -0.33
CA ALA A 178 8.99 -19.33 -1.60
C ALA A 178 7.56 -19.90 -1.77
N ALA A 179 7.19 -20.19 -3.01
CA ALA A 179 6.02 -21.02 -3.34
C ALA A 179 6.29 -22.48 -2.96
N MET A 180 5.61 -22.99 -1.94
CA MET A 180 5.80 -24.36 -1.49
C MET A 180 4.96 -25.35 -2.31
N GLU A 181 5.46 -26.58 -2.48
CA GLU A 181 4.72 -27.65 -3.14
C GLU A 181 3.36 -27.90 -2.46
N GLY A 182 2.30 -27.97 -3.26
CA GLY A 182 0.93 -28.19 -2.77
C GLY A 182 0.25 -26.94 -2.18
N ALA A 183 0.90 -25.78 -2.19
CA ALA A 183 0.28 -24.52 -1.80
C ALA A 183 -0.70 -24.02 -2.88
N ALA A 184 -1.91 -23.64 -2.47
CA ALA A 184 -2.89 -23.06 -3.39
C ALA A 184 -2.71 -21.54 -3.53
N LYS A 185 -2.97 -20.99 -4.73
CA LYS A 185 -2.86 -19.56 -5.05
C LYS A 185 -4.24 -18.98 -5.42
N GLY A 186 -4.48 -17.70 -5.15
CA GLY A 186 -5.74 -17.03 -5.52
C GLY A 186 -6.91 -17.36 -4.58
N GLU A 187 -6.62 -17.80 -3.35
CA GLU A 187 -7.62 -18.10 -2.32
C GLU A 187 -7.65 -17.05 -1.20
N GLU A 188 -6.97 -15.93 -1.39
CA GLU A 188 -7.09 -14.75 -0.56
C GLU A 188 -8.51 -14.20 -0.58
N VAL A 189 -8.97 -13.79 0.59
CA VAL A 189 -10.17 -12.95 0.72
C VAL A 189 -9.70 -11.59 1.21
N ASN A 190 -9.82 -10.55 0.38
CA ASN A 190 -9.59 -9.19 0.82
C ASN A 190 -10.66 -8.82 1.86
N THR A 191 -10.20 -8.48 3.05
CA THR A 191 -11.06 -8.15 4.19
C THR A 191 -11.08 -6.66 4.53
N THR A 192 -10.27 -5.87 3.83
CA THR A 192 -10.11 -4.43 4.04
C THR A 192 -11.17 -3.69 3.24
N PRO A 193 -12.05 -2.90 3.87
CA PRO A 193 -12.94 -1.98 3.16
C PRO A 193 -12.14 -0.99 2.32
N GLU A 194 -12.69 -0.60 1.16
CA GLU A 194 -12.02 0.27 0.17
C GLU A 194 -11.53 1.58 0.79
N GLU A 195 -12.29 2.16 1.72
CA GLU A 195 -11.93 3.39 2.42
C GLU A 195 -10.74 3.29 3.39
N PHE A 196 -10.28 2.06 3.70
CA PHE A 196 -9.13 1.80 4.57
C PHE A 196 -7.94 1.16 3.84
N VAL A 197 -8.06 0.95 2.53
CA VAL A 197 -6.93 0.50 1.73
C VAL A 197 -5.92 1.65 1.66
N GLY A 198 -4.75 1.44 2.25
CA GLY A 198 -3.65 2.39 2.13
C GLY A 198 -2.97 2.28 0.77
N ARG A 199 -2.17 3.30 0.45
CA ARG A 199 -1.59 3.43 -0.88
C ARG A 199 -0.31 2.62 -1.04
N GLY A 200 0.47 2.51 0.04
CA GLY A 200 1.76 1.84 0.04
C GLY A 200 2.80 2.54 -0.85
N ARG A 201 3.84 1.81 -1.23
CA ARG A 201 4.87 2.26 -2.17
C ARG A 201 4.24 2.61 -3.51
N LEU A 202 4.64 3.73 -4.10
CA LEU A 202 4.27 4.04 -5.47
C LEU A 202 4.91 3.05 -6.44
N VAL A 203 4.11 2.57 -7.37
CA VAL A 203 4.54 1.69 -8.45
C VAL A 203 4.39 2.48 -9.74
N GLU A 204 5.50 2.70 -10.44
CA GLU A 204 5.55 3.57 -11.63
C GLU A 204 4.50 3.17 -12.69
N GLU A 205 4.34 1.87 -12.91
CA GLU A 205 3.37 1.32 -13.87
C GLU A 205 1.91 1.66 -13.56
N ASN A 206 1.62 1.98 -12.30
CA ASN A 206 0.28 2.31 -11.80
C ASN A 206 0.10 3.82 -11.52
N LEU A 207 1.13 4.65 -11.76
CA LEU A 207 1.02 6.09 -11.62
C LEU A 207 0.00 6.64 -12.63
N SER A 208 -1.14 7.09 -12.11
CA SER A 208 -2.16 7.80 -12.85
C SER A 208 -2.49 9.10 -12.13
N GLY A 209 -2.71 10.16 -12.89
CA GLY A 209 -2.92 11.49 -12.32
C GLY A 209 -2.64 12.61 -13.32
N GLN A 210 -2.79 13.84 -12.85
CA GLN A 210 -2.47 15.02 -13.62
C GLN A 210 -0.99 15.36 -13.44
N ILE A 211 -0.22 15.40 -14.54
CA ILE A 211 1.12 15.97 -14.51
C ILE A 211 0.99 17.46 -14.22
N MET A 212 1.44 17.87 -13.04
CA MET A 212 1.46 19.27 -12.62
C MET A 212 2.70 19.96 -13.15
N PHE A 213 3.82 19.24 -13.11
CA PHE A 213 5.12 19.69 -13.58
C PHE A 213 5.84 18.52 -14.25
N GLY A 214 6.38 18.75 -15.44
CA GLY A 214 7.08 17.73 -16.22
C GLY A 214 8.01 18.36 -17.24
N GLN A 215 8.45 17.60 -18.24
CA GLN A 215 9.46 18.02 -19.23
C GLN A 215 9.18 19.39 -19.89
N GLU A 216 7.91 19.76 -20.10
CA GLU A 216 7.54 21.04 -20.72
C GLU A 216 7.81 22.25 -19.81
N PHE A 217 7.80 22.06 -18.49
CA PHE A 217 8.09 23.09 -17.48
C PHE A 217 9.59 23.25 -17.22
N LEU A 218 10.35 22.15 -17.36
CA LEU A 218 11.80 22.07 -17.14
C LEU A 218 12.64 22.64 -18.31
N ALA A 219 12.05 23.49 -19.15
CA ALA A 219 12.82 24.28 -20.11
C ALA A 219 13.88 25.11 -19.36
N GLU A 220 15.09 25.23 -19.91
CA GLU A 220 16.29 25.78 -19.25
C GLU A 220 16.09 27.14 -18.55
N GLU A 221 15.07 27.91 -18.94
CA GLU A 221 14.77 29.22 -18.37
C GLU A 221 14.11 29.20 -16.98
N ASN A 222 13.51 28.07 -16.56
CA ASN A 222 12.80 27.93 -15.28
C ASN A 222 13.59 27.11 -14.23
N LEU A 223 14.90 26.91 -14.48
CA LEU A 223 15.78 26.13 -13.62
C LEU A 223 16.98 26.97 -13.16
N MET A 224 17.27 26.89 -11.87
CA MET A 224 18.51 27.38 -11.27
C MET A 224 19.50 26.23 -11.23
N ARG A 225 20.35 26.16 -12.26
CA ARG A 225 21.37 25.09 -12.43
C ARG A 225 22.61 25.36 -11.59
N GLY A 226 23.26 24.28 -11.16
CA GLY A 226 24.45 24.31 -10.30
C GLY A 226 24.15 24.69 -8.85
N GLU A 227 22.89 24.55 -8.42
CA GLU A 227 22.43 24.93 -7.09
C GLU A 227 21.51 23.85 -6.49
N VAL A 228 21.48 23.79 -5.16
CA VAL A 228 20.45 23.12 -4.36
C VAL A 228 20.00 24.05 -3.22
N ILE A 229 18.87 23.73 -2.59
CA ILE A 229 18.44 24.41 -1.36
C ILE A 229 18.83 23.55 -0.16
N ASP A 230 19.62 24.10 0.75
CA ASP A 230 20.04 23.40 1.97
C ASP A 230 18.91 23.26 3.01
N GLU A 231 19.17 22.52 4.10
CA GLU A 231 18.23 22.32 5.22
C GLU A 231 17.79 23.62 5.92
N ASN A 232 18.46 24.75 5.64
CA ASN A 232 18.17 26.07 6.21
C ASN A 232 17.48 27.01 5.20
N GLY A 233 17.16 26.53 4.00
CA GLY A 233 16.50 27.32 2.96
C GLY A 233 17.44 28.23 2.17
N ASN A 234 18.75 28.01 2.22
CA ASN A 234 19.72 28.77 1.44
C ASN A 234 20.04 28.05 0.14
N PHE A 235 20.12 28.82 -0.95
CA PHE A 235 20.72 28.35 -2.19
C PHE A 235 22.22 28.17 -1.98
N VAL A 236 22.71 26.97 -2.27
CA VAL A 236 24.12 26.59 -2.18
C VAL A 236 24.57 26.00 -3.52
N GLU A 237 25.81 26.28 -3.91
CA GLU A 237 26.39 25.76 -5.15
C GLU A 237 26.62 24.25 -5.02
N GLU A 238 26.06 23.49 -5.95
CA GLU A 238 26.19 22.03 -6.07
C GLU A 238 26.27 21.69 -7.56
N GLU A 239 27.43 21.23 -8.01
CA GLU A 239 27.64 20.90 -9.42
C GLU A 239 26.70 19.75 -9.83
N ASP A 240 26.29 19.75 -11.10
CA ASP A 240 25.40 18.74 -11.67
C ASP A 240 23.98 18.65 -11.03
N HIS A 241 23.55 19.66 -10.27
CA HIS A 241 22.20 19.75 -9.72
C HIS A 241 21.41 20.93 -10.30
N ALA A 242 20.08 20.86 -10.20
CA ALA A 242 19.19 21.97 -10.53
C ALA A 242 18.07 22.15 -9.50
N VAL A 243 17.62 23.40 -9.35
CA VAL A 243 16.44 23.76 -8.56
C VAL A 243 15.36 24.32 -9.47
N THR A 244 14.12 23.87 -9.28
CA THR A 244 12.95 24.48 -9.93
C THR A 244 12.70 25.90 -9.41
N GLU A 245 11.96 26.72 -10.15
CA GLU A 245 11.26 27.86 -9.53
C GLU A 245 10.27 27.38 -8.44
N ALA A 246 9.79 28.31 -7.62
CA ALA A 246 8.79 28.00 -6.60
C ALA A 246 7.45 27.61 -7.26
N LEU A 247 6.99 26.40 -6.97
CA LEU A 247 5.81 25.77 -7.54
C LEU A 247 4.65 25.88 -6.55
N GLU A 248 3.45 26.22 -7.04
CA GLU A 248 2.24 26.16 -6.21
C GLU A 248 1.97 24.73 -5.76
N TYR A 249 1.57 24.59 -4.49
CA TYR A 249 1.42 23.31 -3.81
C TYR A 249 0.17 23.33 -2.93
N ASP A 250 -0.72 22.34 -3.05
CA ASP A 250 -1.85 22.13 -2.13
C ASP A 250 -1.54 21.00 -1.15
N PRO A 251 -1.30 21.28 0.15
CA PRO A 251 -1.01 20.22 1.13
C PRO A 251 -2.17 19.23 1.35
N SER A 252 -3.36 19.52 0.82
CA SER A 252 -4.52 18.63 0.87
C SER A 252 -4.55 17.63 -0.29
N ALA A 253 -3.82 17.90 -1.36
CA ALA A 253 -3.67 17.02 -2.50
C ALA A 253 -2.52 16.03 -2.29
N SER A 254 -2.50 14.97 -3.08
CA SER A 254 -1.44 13.96 -3.05
C SER A 254 -0.59 14.09 -4.28
N TYR A 255 0.71 14.29 -4.09
CA TYR A 255 1.65 14.40 -5.19
C TYR A 255 2.65 13.25 -5.17
N ALA A 256 3.00 12.76 -6.34
CA ALA A 256 4.08 11.82 -6.58
C ALA A 256 5.21 12.51 -7.33
N ILE A 257 6.46 12.16 -7.00
CA ILE A 257 7.65 12.51 -7.76
C ILE A 257 8.26 11.25 -8.36
N THR A 258 8.78 11.33 -9.58
CA THR A 258 9.29 10.16 -10.32
C THR A 258 10.78 9.90 -10.15
N VAL A 259 11.54 10.84 -9.59
CA VAL A 259 13.01 10.74 -9.44
C VAL A 259 13.44 11.19 -8.04
N PRO A 260 14.62 10.75 -7.56
CA PRO A 260 15.17 11.23 -6.30
C PRO A 260 15.34 12.75 -6.30
N ALA A 261 14.98 13.39 -5.21
CA ALA A 261 15.02 14.85 -5.08
C ALA A 261 14.91 15.31 -3.63
N SER A 262 15.31 16.56 -3.38
CA SER A 262 15.01 17.30 -2.16
C SER A 262 13.86 18.28 -2.40
N ILE A 263 12.83 18.22 -1.55
CA ILE A 263 11.64 19.08 -1.61
C ILE A 263 11.75 20.14 -0.52
N SER A 264 11.90 21.41 -0.91
CA SER A 264 11.91 22.55 0.01
C SER A 264 10.53 23.17 0.10
N TYR A 265 9.96 23.30 1.29
CA TYR A 265 8.60 23.79 1.53
C TYR A 265 8.57 25.23 2.02
N TYR A 266 7.56 25.97 1.57
CA TYR A 266 7.40 27.38 1.90
C TYR A 266 5.96 27.75 2.25
N ARG A 267 5.82 28.73 3.14
CA ARG A 267 4.57 29.47 3.38
C ARG A 267 4.69 30.87 2.77
N GLY A 268 4.14 31.06 1.57
CA GLY A 268 4.40 32.24 0.76
C GLY A 268 5.89 32.30 0.41
N SER A 269 6.62 33.24 0.99
CA SER A 269 8.07 33.38 0.82
C SER A 269 8.88 32.94 2.04
N GLU A 270 8.23 32.40 3.09
CA GLU A 270 8.89 31.95 4.30
C GLU A 270 9.28 30.47 4.14
N PHE A 271 10.58 30.18 4.18
CA PHE A 271 11.09 28.80 4.19
C PHE A 271 10.63 28.07 5.46
N MET A 272 10.24 26.81 5.31
CA MET A 272 9.77 25.97 6.40
C MET A 272 10.76 24.85 6.70
N GLU A 273 10.96 23.96 5.73
CA GLU A 273 11.83 22.78 5.86
C GLU A 273 12.17 22.21 4.49
N THR A 274 13.18 21.33 4.45
CA THR A 274 13.54 20.52 3.28
C THR A 274 13.43 19.05 3.65
N MET A 275 12.81 18.25 2.79
CA MET A 275 12.74 16.79 2.93
C MET A 275 13.39 16.11 1.73
N GLU A 276 14.20 15.10 1.99
CA GLU A 276 14.89 14.32 0.97
C GLU A 276 14.09 13.06 0.60
N ILE A 277 14.02 12.77 -0.69
CA ILE A 277 13.44 11.58 -1.29
C ILE A 277 14.58 10.85 -2.00
N GLU A 278 15.11 9.81 -1.36
CA GLU A 278 16.22 9.01 -1.90
C GLU A 278 15.74 7.96 -2.91
N ASP A 279 14.60 7.33 -2.63
CA ASP A 279 13.99 6.31 -3.48
C ASP A 279 12.76 6.88 -4.19
N ALA A 280 12.71 6.75 -5.52
CA ALA A 280 11.59 7.20 -6.34
C ALA A 280 11.15 6.09 -7.32
N PRO A 281 9.87 6.08 -7.76
CA PRO A 281 8.84 7.07 -7.48
C PRO A 281 8.35 7.05 -6.02
N ALA A 282 8.03 8.24 -5.48
CA ALA A 282 7.61 8.39 -4.09
C ALA A 282 6.59 9.52 -3.92
N TYR A 283 5.77 9.41 -2.86
CA TYR A 283 4.84 10.47 -2.51
C TYR A 283 5.63 11.64 -1.94
N ILE A 284 5.32 12.85 -2.39
CA ILE A 284 5.84 14.07 -1.78
C ILE A 284 5.14 14.22 -0.42
N PRO A 285 5.89 14.22 0.71
CA PRO A 285 5.29 14.35 2.04
C PRO A 285 4.51 15.65 2.18
N ALA A 286 3.43 15.62 2.98
CA ALA A 286 2.64 16.81 3.25
C ALA A 286 3.20 17.63 4.42
N VAL A 287 3.34 18.94 4.22
CA VAL A 287 3.76 19.89 5.27
C VAL A 287 2.63 20.88 5.57
N ASP A 288 2.18 20.89 6.83
CA ASP A 288 1.02 21.70 7.25
C ASP A 288 1.26 23.20 7.07
N GLY A 289 0.41 23.83 6.26
CA GLY A 289 0.45 25.26 5.98
C GLY A 289 1.58 25.69 5.03
N ALA A 290 2.27 24.76 4.37
CA ALA A 290 3.04 25.04 3.18
C ALA A 290 2.09 25.25 1.99
N ASN A 291 2.45 26.12 1.05
CA ASN A 291 1.69 26.39 -0.17
C ASN A 291 2.56 26.62 -1.41
N TYR A 292 3.88 26.52 -1.25
CA TYR A 292 4.84 26.45 -2.34
C TYR A 292 5.91 25.41 -2.05
N ILE A 293 6.45 24.81 -3.11
CA ILE A 293 7.64 23.94 -3.04
C ILE A 293 8.69 24.34 -4.08
N ASN A 294 9.96 24.11 -3.76
CA ASN A 294 11.04 24.01 -4.74
C ASN A 294 11.57 22.58 -4.73
N ILE A 295 12.03 22.11 -5.89
CA ILE A 295 12.57 20.76 -6.06
C ILE A 295 14.02 20.88 -6.49
N SER A 296 14.92 20.35 -5.67
CA SER A 296 16.35 20.22 -5.98
C SER A 296 16.63 18.77 -6.39
N PHE A 297 17.26 18.55 -7.55
CA PHE A 297 17.47 17.22 -8.12
C PHE A 297 18.74 17.18 -8.99
N ASP A 298 19.28 15.99 -9.24
CA ASP A 298 20.43 15.80 -10.15
C ASP A 298 20.01 16.07 -11.60
N GLU A 299 20.82 16.84 -12.34
CA GLU A 299 20.55 17.21 -13.73
C GLU A 299 20.41 16.00 -14.67
N GLU A 300 20.96 14.83 -14.31
CA GLU A 300 20.77 13.61 -15.08
C GLU A 300 19.29 13.23 -15.21
N PHE A 301 18.47 13.56 -14.20
CA PHE A 301 17.05 13.29 -14.15
C PHE A 301 16.17 14.36 -14.79
N ILE A 302 16.72 15.40 -15.43
CA ILE A 302 15.94 16.52 -15.98
C ILE A 302 14.86 16.10 -16.98
N TYR A 303 15.06 14.98 -17.69
CA TYR A 303 14.06 14.46 -18.63
C TYR A 303 13.13 13.41 -18.00
N GLU A 304 13.39 13.00 -16.76
CA GLU A 304 12.66 11.95 -16.06
C GLU A 304 11.80 12.51 -14.93
N LEU A 305 12.17 13.69 -14.40
CA LEU A 305 11.43 14.39 -13.36
C LEU A 305 10.02 14.77 -13.81
N ASN A 306 9.04 14.22 -13.11
CA ASN A 306 7.65 14.61 -13.17
C ASN A 306 7.12 14.71 -11.74
N VAL A 307 6.25 15.69 -11.52
CA VAL A 307 5.41 15.81 -10.32
C VAL A 307 3.97 15.61 -10.76
N ILE A 308 3.34 14.59 -10.21
CA ILE A 308 2.03 14.10 -10.61
C ILE A 308 1.08 14.29 -9.42
N GLU A 309 -0.01 15.03 -9.60
CA GLU A 309 -1.13 15.01 -8.66
C GLU A 309 -1.90 13.71 -8.87
N VAL A 310 -1.86 12.83 -7.86
CA VAL A 310 -2.43 11.48 -7.89
C VAL A 310 -3.93 11.56 -7.53
N GLU A 311 -4.76 10.82 -8.27
CA GLU A 311 -6.21 10.75 -8.08
C GLU A 311 -6.65 9.87 -6.89
#